data_AF-A0A3P6QJA2-F1
#
_entry.id   AF-A0A3P6QJA2-F1
#
_cell.length_a   1.000
_cell.length_b   1.000
_cell.length_c   1.000
_cell.angle_alpha   90.00
_cell.angle_beta   90.00
_cell.angle_gamma   90.00
#
_symmetry.space_group_name_H-M   'P 1'
#
loop_
_entity.id
_entity.type
_entity.pdbx_description
1 polymer ?
#
loop_
_entity_poly.entity_id
_entity_poly.type
_entity_poly.pdbx_seq_one_letter_code
_entity_poly.pdbx_strand_id
1 'polypeptide(L)'
;MKAPPEGPAMFFSDGSTLLRSMKDESLRATWAPSLIDPSPASAQLARAHFEKHPPNNLRKSNFFHFVVALYDRASQPIEIERTQFAGFVEKDREIDGQDTKNGIHYKLYVLFQN
;
A
#
# COMPACT_ATOMS: atom_id res chain seq x y z
N MET A 1 45.88 -32.23 -34.70
CA MET A 1 45.74 -33.52 -34.00
C MET A 1 46.31 -33.38 -32.59
N LYS A 2 45.63 -34.01 -31.62
CA LYS A 2 46.03 -34.28 -30.21
C LYS A 2 45.36 -33.39 -29.15
N ALA A 3 44.27 -33.92 -28.58
CA ALA A 3 43.58 -33.43 -27.39
C ALA A 3 44.37 -33.75 -26.10
N PRO A 4 44.17 -33.02 -24.99
CA PRO A 4 44.63 -33.43 -23.67
C PRO A 4 43.56 -34.22 -22.89
N PRO A 5 43.97 -35.05 -21.90
CA PRO A 5 43.20 -36.19 -21.42
C PRO A 5 42.21 -35.86 -20.29
N GLU A 6 41.13 -36.64 -20.22
CA GLU A 6 40.19 -36.68 -19.09
C GLU A 6 40.86 -37.25 -17.84
N GLY A 7 40.72 -36.54 -16.71
CA GLY A 7 41.06 -36.98 -15.37
C GLY A 7 39.86 -36.82 -14.43
N PRO A 8 39.76 -37.63 -13.35
CA PRO A 8 38.51 -37.89 -12.64
C PRO A 8 38.02 -36.73 -11.77
N ALA A 9 36.70 -36.52 -11.75
CA ALA A 9 36.03 -35.59 -10.86
C ALA A 9 36.19 -36.01 -9.39
N MET A 10 37.01 -35.28 -8.64
CA MET A 10 37.09 -35.39 -7.18
C MET A 10 35.99 -34.49 -6.58
N PHE A 11 34.93 -35.12 -6.08
CA PHE A 11 33.92 -34.45 -5.26
C PHE A 11 34.51 -34.17 -3.88
N PHE A 12 34.80 -32.90 -3.60
CA PHE A 12 35.04 -32.44 -2.24
C PHE A 12 33.71 -31.98 -1.64
N SER A 13 33.16 -32.78 -0.72
CA SER A 13 32.03 -32.36 0.12
C SER A 13 32.55 -31.48 1.26
N ASP A 14 32.75 -30.19 1.01
CA ASP A 14 33.04 -29.24 2.08
C ASP A 14 31.73 -28.85 2.80
N GLY A 15 31.60 -29.32 4.04
CA GLY A 15 30.49 -29.06 4.96
C GLY A 15 30.43 -27.61 5.49
N SER A 16 30.78 -26.62 4.68
CA SER A 16 30.85 -25.21 5.06
C SER A 16 29.70 -24.34 4.53
N THR A 17 28.77 -24.91 3.74
CA THR A 17 27.64 -24.17 3.15
C THR A 17 26.43 -24.03 4.08
N LEU A 18 26.25 -24.90 5.08
CA LEU A 18 25.04 -24.88 5.92
C LEU A 18 25.06 -23.77 6.99
N LEU A 19 26.22 -23.30 7.43
CA LEU A 19 26.30 -22.28 8.49
C LEU A 19 26.12 -20.83 7.99
N ARG A 20 26.19 -20.60 6.68
CA ARG A 20 26.06 -19.25 6.10
C ARG A 20 24.61 -18.87 5.80
N SER A 21 23.69 -19.84 5.75
CA SER A 21 22.29 -19.61 5.41
C SER A 21 21.42 -19.14 6.59
N MET A 22 21.88 -19.29 7.84
CA MET A 22 21.05 -18.96 9.02
C MET A 22 21.30 -17.56 9.60
N LYS A 23 22.25 -16.79 9.08
CA LYS A 23 22.62 -15.48 9.67
C LYS A 23 22.11 -14.26 8.89
N ASP A 24 21.57 -14.46 7.69
CA ASP A 24 21.09 -13.36 6.83
C ASP A 24 19.57 -13.09 6.96
N GLU A 25 18.81 -13.97 7.63
CA GLU A 25 17.36 -13.85 7.77
C GLU A 25 16.89 -13.02 8.98
N SER A 26 17.81 -12.62 9.87
CA SER A 26 17.44 -11.90 11.11
C SER A 26 17.57 -10.38 11.03
N LEU A 27 18.13 -9.81 9.98
CA LEU A 27 18.44 -8.36 9.90
C LEU A 27 17.56 -7.56 8.93
N ARG A 28 16.57 -8.20 8.29
CA ARG A 28 15.63 -7.51 7.38
C ARG A 28 14.26 -7.20 7.98
N ALA A 29 14.04 -7.57 9.24
CA ALA A 29 12.70 -7.59 9.85
C ALA A 29 12.41 -6.39 10.78
N THR A 30 12.77 -5.16 10.40
CA THR A 30 12.45 -4.02 11.27
C THR A 30 11.64 -2.90 10.63
N TRP A 31 11.69 -2.59 9.33
CA TRP A 31 10.89 -1.48 8.77
C TRP A 31 10.20 -1.80 7.44
N ALA A 32 9.46 -2.90 7.37
CA ALA A 32 8.49 -3.07 6.29
C ALA A 32 7.13 -2.54 6.76
N PRO A 33 6.51 -1.55 6.09
CA PRO A 33 5.11 -1.28 6.31
C PRO A 33 4.35 -2.56 5.96
N SER A 34 3.65 -3.14 6.92
CA SER A 34 2.79 -4.29 6.69
C SER A 34 1.76 -3.89 5.62
N LEU A 35 1.97 -4.40 4.40
CA LEU A 35 0.95 -4.36 3.36
C LEU A 35 -0.26 -5.13 3.94
N ILE A 36 -1.36 -4.41 4.14
CA ILE A 36 -2.61 -5.01 4.63
C ILE A 36 -3.02 -6.06 3.59
N ASP A 37 -2.99 -7.33 3.98
CA ASP A 37 -3.51 -8.45 3.21
C ASP A 37 -5.00 -8.22 2.93
N PRO A 38 -5.49 -8.19 1.68
CA PRO A 38 -6.91 -7.97 1.37
C PRO A 38 -7.81 -9.18 1.68
N SER A 39 -7.44 -10.05 2.62
CA SER A 39 -8.30 -11.08 3.19
C SER A 39 -9.59 -10.48 3.76
N PRO A 40 -10.77 -11.13 3.64
CA PRO A 40 -12.04 -10.62 4.20
C PRO A 40 -12.03 -10.49 5.74
N ALA A 41 -11.00 -11.01 6.41
CA ALA A 41 -10.73 -10.84 7.83
C ALA A 41 -9.82 -9.64 8.15
N SER A 42 -9.32 -8.91 7.15
CA SER A 42 -8.53 -7.70 7.35
C SER A 42 -9.44 -6.47 7.48
N ALA A 43 -9.04 -5.56 8.36
CA ALA A 43 -9.79 -4.34 8.61
C ALA A 43 -9.82 -3.47 7.34
N GLN A 44 -11.03 -3.22 6.84
CA GLN A 44 -11.26 -2.54 5.56
C GLN A 44 -12.25 -1.40 5.74
N LEU A 45 -11.97 -0.27 5.08
CA LEU A 45 -12.91 0.83 4.96
C LEU A 45 -14.11 0.35 4.13
N ALA A 46 -15.31 0.46 4.71
CA ALA A 46 -16.53 -0.02 4.06
C ALA A 46 -17.48 1.13 3.69
N ARG A 47 -17.51 2.19 4.49
CA ARG A 47 -18.47 3.30 4.32
C ARG A 47 -17.88 4.63 4.76
N ALA A 48 -18.29 5.70 4.08
CA ALA A 48 -18.11 7.08 4.53
C ALA A 48 -19.47 7.74 4.78
N HIS A 49 -19.55 8.62 5.77
CA HIS A 49 -20.76 9.37 6.12
C HIS A 49 -20.45 10.86 6.17
N PHE A 50 -21.27 11.69 5.51
CA PHE A 50 -21.14 13.14 5.61
C PHE A 50 -21.70 13.62 6.94
N GLU A 51 -20.82 14.02 7.86
CA GLU A 51 -21.22 14.77 9.05
C GLU A 51 -21.60 16.20 8.69
N LYS A 52 -20.88 16.78 7.74
CA LYS A 52 -21.20 18.08 7.14
C LYS A 52 -21.25 17.93 5.64
N HIS A 53 -22.45 18.12 5.10
CA HIS A 53 -22.67 18.10 3.65
C HIS A 53 -22.02 19.30 2.96
N PRO A 54 -21.59 19.14 1.70
CA PRO A 54 -21.19 20.27 0.88
C PRO A 54 -22.40 21.20 0.60
N PRO A 55 -22.16 22.50 0.37
CA PRO A 55 -23.24 23.43 0.06
C PRO A 55 -23.89 23.10 -1.29
N ASN A 56 -25.22 23.10 -1.34
CA ASN A 56 -26.00 22.80 -2.55
C ASN A 56 -25.82 23.83 -3.68
N ASN A 57 -25.46 25.06 -3.33
CA ASN A 57 -25.19 26.13 -4.28
C ASN A 57 -23.86 26.79 -3.90
N LEU A 58 -22.93 26.83 -4.85
CA LEU A 58 -21.59 27.34 -4.64
C LEU A 58 -21.16 28.18 -5.84
N ARG A 59 -20.61 29.36 -5.54
CA ARG A 59 -19.94 30.19 -6.54
C ARG A 59 -18.57 29.60 -6.87
N LYS A 60 -18.25 29.46 -8.16
CA LYS A 60 -16.98 28.87 -8.64
C LYS A 60 -15.71 29.49 -8.05
N SER A 61 -15.73 30.78 -7.70
CA SER A 61 -14.58 31.48 -7.11
C SER A 61 -14.37 31.21 -5.62
N ASN A 62 -15.32 30.53 -4.97
CA ASN A 62 -15.29 30.30 -3.53
C ASN A 62 -14.78 28.89 -3.23
N PHE A 63 -14.03 28.77 -2.14
CA PHE A 63 -13.76 27.47 -1.56
C PHE A 63 -15.01 26.92 -0.85
N PHE A 64 -15.11 25.60 -0.81
CA PHE A 64 -16.08 24.89 0.02
C PHE A 64 -15.37 23.77 0.78
N HIS A 65 -16.03 23.26 1.81
CA HIS A 65 -15.54 22.13 2.59
C HIS A 65 -16.72 21.25 3.02
N PHE A 66 -16.41 20.00 3.30
CA PHE A 66 -17.31 19.00 3.84
C PHE A 66 -16.58 18.23 4.95
N VAL A 67 -17.31 17.52 5.79
CA VAL A 67 -16.74 16.68 6.85
C VAL A 67 -17.28 15.28 6.68
N VAL A 68 -16.39 14.28 6.73
CA VAL A 68 -16.74 12.86 6.59
C VAL A 68 -16.20 12.04 7.75
N ALA A 69 -17.04 11.13 8.23
CA ALA A 69 -16.65 10.04 9.13
C ALA A 69 -16.49 8.75 8.33
N LEU A 70 -15.46 7.96 8.63
CA LEU A 70 -15.17 6.69 7.96
C LEU A 70 -15.52 5.53 8.89
N TYR A 71 -16.10 4.48 8.33
CA TYR A 71 -16.53 3.29 9.07
C TYR A 71 -16.05 2.03 8.38
N ASP A 72 -15.72 1.03 9.19
CA ASP A 72 -15.37 -0.30 8.73
C ASP A 72 -16.62 -1.16 8.41
N ARG A 73 -16.39 -2.43 8.07
CA ARG A 73 -17.47 -3.39 7.77
C ARG A 73 -18.36 -3.70 8.97
N ALA A 74 -17.83 -3.61 10.19
CA ALA A 74 -18.57 -3.80 11.44
C ALA A 74 -19.29 -2.52 11.89
N SER A 75 -19.28 -1.46 11.07
CA SER A 75 -19.82 -0.14 11.40
C SER A 75 -19.12 0.53 12.58
N GLN A 76 -17.89 0.14 12.90
CA GLN A 76 -17.03 0.84 13.85
C GLN A 76 -16.39 2.05 13.19
N PRO A 77 -16.26 3.18 13.90
CA PRO A 77 -15.59 4.35 13.36
C PRO A 77 -14.09 4.08 13.22
N ILE A 78 -13.55 4.49 12.07
CA ILE A 78 -12.13 4.40 11.75
C ILE A 78 -11.46 5.72 12.16
N GLU A 79 -10.38 5.62 12.92
CA GLU A 79 -9.62 6.79 13.34
C GLU A 79 -8.60 7.18 12.27
N ILE A 80 -8.44 8.49 12.02
CA ILE A 80 -7.51 9.03 11.04
C ILE A 80 -6.34 9.69 11.77
N GLU A 81 -5.14 9.12 11.67
CA GLU A 81 -3.94 9.65 12.33
C GLU A 81 -3.28 10.75 11.52
N ARG A 82 -3.18 10.56 10.19
CA ARG A 82 -2.50 11.50 9.28
C ARG A 82 -3.22 11.60 7.95
N THR A 83 -3.24 12.80 7.39
CA THR A 83 -3.76 13.07 6.05
C THR A 83 -2.69 13.76 5.21
N GLN A 84 -2.61 13.42 3.93
CA GLN A 84 -1.66 14.02 3.00
C GLN A 84 -2.29 14.20 1.62
N PHE A 85 -2.19 15.40 1.05
CA PHE A 85 -2.50 15.65 -0.34
C PHE A 85 -1.44 14.98 -1.25
N ALA A 86 -1.88 14.14 -2.18
CA ALA A 86 -1.01 13.38 -3.07
C ALA A 86 -1.04 13.86 -4.54
N GLY A 87 -1.97 14.75 -4.90
CA GLY A 87 -2.06 15.34 -6.24
C GLY A 87 -3.48 15.35 -6.80
N PHE A 88 -3.59 15.73 -8.07
CA PHE A 88 -4.82 15.70 -8.84
C PHE A 88 -4.98 14.39 -9.62
N VAL A 89 -6.22 14.08 -10.02
CA VAL A 89 -6.52 13.01 -10.98
C VAL A 89 -6.46 13.63 -12.38
N GLU A 90 -5.39 13.33 -13.09
CA GLU A 90 -5.10 13.81 -14.44
C GLU A 90 -4.16 12.84 -15.17
N LYS A 91 -4.12 12.90 -16.50
CA LYS A 91 -3.21 12.11 -17.35
C LYS A 91 -3.33 10.61 -17.04
N ASP A 92 -2.23 9.96 -16.68
CA ASP A 92 -2.13 8.52 -16.42
C ASP A 92 -2.92 8.04 -15.19
N ARG A 93 -3.47 8.96 -14.40
CA ARG A 93 -4.33 8.63 -13.24
C ARG A 93 -5.82 8.60 -13.59
N GLU A 94 -6.20 8.99 -14.80
CA GLU A 94 -7.58 8.92 -15.24
C GLU A 94 -7.99 7.47 -15.52
N ILE A 95 -9.22 7.15 -15.11
CA ILE A 95 -9.82 5.86 -15.38
C ILE A 95 -10.48 5.94 -16.77
N ASP A 96 -10.44 4.85 -17.53
CA ASP A 96 -11.07 4.72 -18.85
C ASP A 96 -10.53 5.66 -19.95
N GLY A 97 -9.31 6.19 -19.79
CA GLY A 97 -8.71 7.10 -20.78
C GLY A 97 -9.42 8.45 -20.89
N GLN A 98 -10.18 8.81 -19.85
CA GLN A 98 -10.77 10.13 -19.59
C GLN A 98 -9.74 11.26 -19.76
N ASP A 99 -10.12 12.47 -20.21
CA ASP A 99 -9.44 13.73 -19.86
C ASP A 99 -10.42 14.66 -19.14
N THR A 100 -10.86 14.20 -17.97
CA THR A 100 -11.86 14.82 -17.11
C THR A 100 -11.27 15.87 -16.18
N LYS A 101 -10.00 15.72 -15.77
CA LYS A 101 -9.32 16.59 -14.80
C LYS A 101 -10.17 16.84 -13.54
N ASN A 102 -10.92 15.82 -13.13
CA ASN A 102 -11.93 15.91 -12.07
C ASN A 102 -11.63 14.91 -10.94
N GLY A 103 -10.79 15.32 -10.00
CA GLY A 103 -10.54 14.54 -8.79
C GLY A 103 -9.31 15.00 -8.03
N ILE A 104 -9.31 14.74 -6.73
CA ILE A 104 -8.17 14.97 -5.84
C ILE A 104 -7.81 13.66 -5.16
N HIS A 105 -6.52 13.34 -5.14
CA HIS A 105 -5.99 12.16 -4.48
C HIS A 105 -5.40 12.53 -3.11
N TYR A 106 -5.91 11.89 -2.07
CA TYR A 106 -5.38 11.97 -0.72
C TYR A 106 -4.85 10.61 -0.25
N LYS A 107 -3.82 10.64 0.59
CA LYS A 107 -3.36 9.49 1.37
C LYS A 107 -3.78 9.68 2.81
N LEU A 108 -4.40 8.66 3.38
CA LEU A 108 -4.84 8.63 4.77
C LEU A 108 -4.08 7.51 5.48
N TYR A 109 -3.58 7.81 6.68
CA TYR A 109 -3.07 6.81 7.61
C TYR A 109 -4.15 6.62 8.67
N VAL A 110 -4.65 5.40 8.78
CA VAL A 110 -5.84 5.10 9.57
C VAL A 110 -5.57 3.98 10.56
N LEU A 111 -6.29 4.03 11.68
CA LEU A 111 -6.30 3.02 12.72
C LEU A 111 -7.71 2.42 12.79
N PHE A 112 -7.79 1.10 12.66
CA PHE A 112 -9.04 0.36 12.80
C PHE A 112 -9.25 -0.05 14.25
N GLN A 113 -10.51 -0.09 14.68
CA GLN A 113 -10.86 -0.71 15.95
C GLN A 113 -10.89 -2.22 15.78
N ASN A 114 -10.16 -2.92 16.66
CA ASN A 114 -9.96 -4.36 16.61
C ASN A 114 -11.05 -5.12 17.37
#